data_AF-A0A7R9QP49-F1
#
_entry.id   AF-A0A7R9QP49-F1
#
_cell.length_a   1.000
_cell.length_b   1.000
_cell.length_c   1.000
_cell.angle_alpha   90.00
_cell.angle_beta   90.00
_cell.angle_gamma   90.00
#
_symmetry.space_group_name_H-M   'P 1'
#
loop_
_entity.id
_entity.type
_entity.pdbx_description
1 polymer ?
#
loop_
_entity_poly.entity_id
_entity_poly.type
_entity_poly.pdbx_seq_one_letter_code
_entity_poly.pdbx_strand_id
1 'polypeptide(L)'
;MHSQPMPNPCPKNGPYDWNPFIAEVTTTCTDIQKGMTAVEKDIQDHPERRQQHLEQVDQMIDRIIEIQDMIDYEHQYIDQLTDDQRKTLESYKNLSLRLHQELSELRKKI
;
A
#
# COMPACT_ATOMS: atom_id res chain seq x y z
N MET A 1 19.52 -6.75 38.93
CA MET A 1 18.52 -6.09 38.07
C MET A 1 19.27 -5.19 37.10
N HIS A 2 19.49 -5.63 35.86
CA HIS A 2 20.12 -4.80 34.83
C HIS A 2 19.20 -4.81 33.62
N SER A 3 18.45 -3.71 33.47
CA SER A 3 17.61 -3.45 32.31
C SER A 3 18.51 -3.19 31.10
N GLN A 4 18.39 -4.00 30.06
CA GLN A 4 19.01 -3.72 28.77
C GLN A 4 18.26 -2.53 28.12
N PRO A 5 18.97 -1.54 27.55
CA PRO A 5 18.32 -0.49 26.77
C PRO A 5 17.77 -1.08 25.48
N MET A 6 16.51 -0.76 25.16
CA MET A 6 15.90 -1.11 23.87
C MET A 6 16.68 -0.46 22.72
N PRO A 7 16.86 -1.14 21.57
CA PRO A 7 17.46 -0.53 20.40
C PRO A 7 16.55 0.59 19.89
N ASN A 8 17.10 1.80 19.89
CA ASN A 8 16.47 2.99 19.32
C ASN A 8 16.59 2.88 17.78
N PRO A 9 15.51 2.76 16.99
CA PRO A 9 15.64 2.52 15.55
C PRO A 9 15.86 3.80 14.75
N CYS A 10 15.75 4.99 15.36
CA CYS A 10 15.90 6.24 14.62
C CYS A 10 17.38 6.67 14.51
N PRO A 11 17.97 6.73 13.31
CA PRO A 11 19.28 7.33 13.11
C PRO A 11 19.18 8.82 13.49
N LYS A 12 19.89 9.20 14.55
CA LYS A 12 19.80 10.54 15.14
C LYS A 12 20.35 11.67 14.27
N ASN A 13 21.01 11.43 13.13
CA ASN A 13 21.66 12.49 12.33
C ASN A 13 21.98 12.05 10.89
N GLY A 14 20.99 12.03 10.00
CA GLY A 14 21.17 11.89 8.56
C GLY A 14 19.82 11.91 7.85
N PRO A 15 19.71 12.39 6.59
CA PRO A 15 18.46 12.29 5.84
C PRO A 15 18.13 10.79 5.74
N TYR A 16 17.00 10.39 6.33
CA TYR A 16 16.48 9.04 6.12
C TYR A 16 16.32 8.86 4.60
N ASP A 17 16.87 7.77 4.06
CA ASP A 17 16.69 7.48 2.64
C ASP A 17 15.26 6.96 2.46
N TRP A 18 14.36 7.86 2.06
CA TRP A 18 12.96 7.58 1.82
C TRP A 18 12.71 6.81 0.51
N ASN A 19 13.74 6.65 -0.34
CA ASN A 19 13.59 6.04 -1.66
C ASN A 19 13.13 4.57 -1.61
N PRO A 20 13.61 3.70 -0.71
CA PRO A 20 13.14 2.32 -0.60
C PRO A 20 11.66 2.26 -0.21
N PHE A 21 11.23 3.10 0.73
CA PHE A 21 9.83 3.20 1.16
C PHE A 21 8.93 3.66 0.01
N ILE A 22 9.31 4.76 -0.66
CA ILE A 22 8.56 5.27 -1.81
C ILE A 22 8.49 4.23 -2.93
N ALA A 23 9.58 3.51 -3.18
CA ALA A 23 9.62 2.42 -4.17
C ALA A 23 8.71 1.25 -3.79
N GLU A 24 8.63 0.89 -2.51
CA GLU A 24 7.75 -0.16 -1.99
C GLU A 24 6.27 0.21 -2.13
N VAL A 25 5.90 1.43 -1.72
CA VAL A 25 4.55 1.97 -1.90
C VAL A 25 4.17 2.01 -3.39
N THR A 26 5.08 2.48 -4.24
CA THR A 26 4.91 2.55 -5.70
C THR A 26 4.66 1.18 -6.30
N THR A 27 5.52 0.22 -5.98
CA THR A 27 5.46 -1.16 -6.50
C THR A 27 4.17 -1.82 -6.07
N THR A 28 3.81 -1.70 -4.79
CA THR A 28 2.61 -2.34 -4.25
C THR A 28 1.33 -1.79 -4.86
N CYS A 29 1.20 -0.46 -4.98
CA CYS A 29 0.03 0.14 -5.64
C CYS A 29 -0.08 -0.30 -7.10
N THR A 30 1.05 -0.37 -7.81
CA THR A 30 1.09 -0.79 -9.22
C THR A 30 0.69 -2.25 -9.40
N ASP A 31 1.18 -3.14 -8.54
CA ASP A 31 0.86 -4.56 -8.59
C ASP A 31 -0.61 -4.83 -8.29
N ILE A 32 -1.18 -4.11 -7.31
CA ILE A 32 -2.59 -4.22 -6.95
C ILE A 32 -3.48 -3.72 -8.09
N GLN A 33 -3.13 -2.59 -8.72
CA GLN A 33 -3.88 -2.08 -9.87
C GLN A 33 -3.91 -3.10 -11.03
N LYS A 34 -2.77 -3.75 -11.31
CA LYS A 34 -2.69 -4.81 -12.32
C LYS A 34 -3.51 -6.04 -11.93
N GLY A 35 -3.40 -6.48 -10.67
CA GLY A 35 -4.14 -7.61 -10.12
C GLY A 35 -5.66 -7.40 -10.19
N MET A 36 -6.13 -6.23 -9.79
CA MET A 36 -7.53 -5.83 -9.88
C MET A 36 -8.04 -5.90 -11.33
N THR A 37 -7.29 -5.31 -12.28
CA THR A 37 -7.65 -5.34 -13.71
C THR A 37 -7.74 -6.78 -14.24
N ALA A 38 -6.81 -7.65 -13.81
CA ALA A 38 -6.83 -9.06 -14.20
C ALA A 38 -8.05 -9.80 -13.64
N VAL A 39 -8.40 -9.56 -12.36
CA VAL A 39 -9.58 -10.15 -11.72
C VAL A 39 -10.88 -9.65 -12.37
N GLU A 40 -11.02 -8.35 -12.63
CA GLU A 40 -12.20 -7.79 -13.29
C GLU A 40 -12.48 -8.43 -14.66
N LYS A 41 -11.42 -8.74 -15.41
CA LYS A 41 -11.53 -9.43 -16.68
C LYS A 41 -11.86 -10.91 -16.50
N ASP A 42 -11.14 -11.61 -15.62
CA ASP A 42 -11.31 -13.05 -15.41
C ASP A 42 -12.70 -13.40 -14.83
N ILE A 43 -13.32 -12.52 -14.01
CA ILE A 43 -14.70 -12.73 -13.54
C ILE A 43 -15.71 -12.79 -14.69
N GLN A 44 -15.47 -12.04 -15.77
CA GLN A 44 -16.36 -12.05 -16.94
C GLN A 44 -16.13 -13.30 -17.80
N ASP A 45 -14.89 -13.74 -17.93
CA ASP A 45 -14.49 -14.88 -18.75
C ASP A 45 -14.73 -16.24 -18.04
N HIS A 46 -14.55 -16.28 -16.71
CA HIS A 46 -14.52 -17.47 -15.86
C HIS A 46 -15.31 -17.29 -14.54
N PRO A 47 -16.66 -17.13 -14.60
CA PRO A 47 -17.48 -16.94 -13.41
C PRO A 47 -17.43 -18.13 -12.43
N GLU A 48 -16.99 -19.31 -12.87
CA GLU A 48 -16.78 -20.48 -12.01
C GLU A 48 -15.66 -20.30 -10.97
N ARG A 49 -14.75 -19.33 -11.18
CA ARG A 49 -13.61 -19.03 -10.28
C ARG A 49 -13.93 -17.96 -9.25
N ARG A 50 -15.20 -17.60 -9.08
CA ARG A 50 -15.68 -16.52 -8.20
C ARG A 50 -15.05 -16.54 -6.80
N GLN A 51 -14.97 -17.71 -6.16
CA GLN A 51 -14.39 -17.84 -4.82
C GLN A 51 -12.90 -17.51 -4.80
N GLN A 52 -12.14 -17.97 -5.80
CA GLN A 52 -10.71 -17.67 -5.92
C GLN A 52 -10.47 -16.16 -6.16
N HIS A 53 -11.32 -15.53 -6.98
CA HIS A 53 -11.26 -14.08 -7.19
C HIS A 53 -11.61 -13.30 -5.93
N LEU A 54 -12.57 -13.76 -5.14
CA LEU A 54 -12.90 -13.14 -3.85
C LEU A 54 -11.70 -13.16 -2.91
N GLU A 55 -11.01 -14.30 -2.80
CA GLU A 55 -9.80 -14.43 -1.98
C GLU A 55 -8.66 -13.52 -2.48
N GLN A 56 -8.48 -13.41 -3.81
CA GLN A 56 -7.51 -12.50 -4.40
C GLN A 56 -7.83 -11.03 -4.10
N VAL A 57 -9.09 -10.64 -4.18
CA VAL A 57 -9.53 -9.27 -3.86
C VAL A 57 -9.33 -8.97 -2.37
N ASP A 58 -9.67 -9.90 -1.48
CA ASP A 58 -9.47 -9.72 -0.04
C ASP A 58 -7.98 -9.55 0.30
N GLN A 59 -7.09 -10.36 -0.29
CA GLN A 59 -5.63 -10.20 -0.13
C GLN A 59 -5.11 -8.86 -0.65
N MET A 60 -5.68 -8.35 -1.75
CA MET A 60 -5.31 -7.04 -2.28
C MET A 60 -5.79 -5.90 -1.37
N ILE A 61 -6.98 -6.03 -0.76
CA ILE A 61 -7.50 -5.06 0.21
C ILE A 61 -6.58 -5.02 1.44
N ASP A 62 -6.20 -6.18 1.98
CA ASP A 62 -5.32 -6.26 3.15
C ASP A 62 -3.97 -5.56 2.87
N ARG A 63 -3.34 -5.83 1.72
CA ARG A 63 -2.09 -5.14 1.32
C ARG A 63 -2.27 -3.63 1.14
N ILE A 64 -3.44 -3.15 0.68
CA ILE A 64 -3.68 -1.71 0.59
C ILE A 64 -3.80 -1.08 1.97
N ILE A 65 -4.46 -1.76 2.91
CA ILE A 65 -4.58 -1.27 4.29
C ILE A 65 -3.19 -1.17 4.92
N GLU A 66 -2.33 -2.18 4.73
CA GLU A 66 -0.94 -2.15 5.20
C GLU A 66 -0.18 -0.94 4.62
N ILE A 67 -0.29 -0.69 3.31
CA ILE A 67 0.34 0.48 2.67
C ILE A 67 -0.23 1.80 3.20
N GLN A 68 -1.53 1.88 3.46
CA GLN A 68 -2.15 3.08 4.03
C GLN A 68 -1.60 3.36 5.43
N ASP A 69 -1.52 2.33 6.28
CA ASP A 69 -0.95 2.43 7.62
C ASP A 69 0.53 2.85 7.57
N MET A 70 1.30 2.30 6.63
CA MET A 70 2.70 2.71 6.42
C MET A 70 2.79 4.18 5.98
N ILE A 71 1.97 4.61 5.01
CA ILE A 71 1.93 6.00 4.55
C ILE A 71 1.52 6.96 5.67
N ASP A 72 0.58 6.57 6.53
CA ASP A 72 0.12 7.42 7.63
C ASP A 72 1.13 7.47 8.79
N TYR A 73 1.83 6.37 9.07
CA TYR A 73 2.96 6.37 10.00
C TYR A 73 4.08 7.28 9.51
N GLU A 74 4.47 7.17 8.24
CA GLU A 74 5.56 7.96 7.67
C GLU A 74 5.17 9.42 7.40
N HIS A 75 3.88 9.72 7.23
CA HIS A 75 3.36 11.10 7.18
C HIS A 75 3.71 11.91 8.43
N GLN A 76 3.98 11.26 9.57
CA GLN A 76 4.43 11.95 10.79
C GLN A 76 5.82 12.58 10.62
N TYR A 77 6.57 12.17 9.58
CA TYR A 77 7.91 12.67 9.25
C TYR A 77 7.93 13.43 7.91
N ILE A 78 6.77 13.90 7.43
CA ILE A 78 6.63 14.57 6.11
C ILE A 78 7.55 15.79 5.94
N ASP A 79 7.93 16.45 7.03
CA ASP A 79 8.83 17.62 7.03
C ASP A 79 10.30 17.26 6.75
N GLN A 80 10.63 15.97 6.74
CA GLN A 80 11.96 15.46 6.37
C GLN A 80 12.04 15.02 4.90
N LEU A 81 10.91 15.01 4.18
CA LEU A 81 10.84 14.67 2.76
C LEU A 81 11.23 15.86 1.90
N THR A 82 11.84 15.59 0.75
CA THR A 82 11.92 16.60 -0.32
C THR A 82 10.53 16.86 -0.90
N ASP A 83 10.34 18.01 -1.56
CA ASP A 83 9.07 18.34 -2.23
C ASP A 83 8.64 17.26 -3.24
N ASP A 84 9.60 16.68 -3.96
CA ASP A 84 9.31 15.61 -4.92
C ASP A 84 8.85 14.34 -4.21
N GLN A 85 9.55 13.93 -3.14
CA GLN A 85 9.17 12.76 -2.34
C GLN A 85 7.79 12.93 -1.69
N ARG A 86 7.49 14.13 -1.18
CA ARG A 86 6.19 14.50 -0.62
C ARG A 86 5.08 14.37 -1.66
N LYS A 87 5.26 14.96 -2.85
CA LYS A 87 4.29 14.85 -3.95
C LYS A 87 4.08 13.41 -4.39
N THR A 88 5.15 12.62 -4.47
CA THR A 88 5.07 11.21 -4.82
C THR A 88 4.24 10.44 -3.77
N LEU A 89 4.51 10.62 -2.48
CA LEU A 89 3.76 9.96 -1.42
C LEU A 89 2.30 10.40 -1.37
N GLU A 90 2.01 11.68 -1.57
CA GLU A 90 0.63 12.17 -1.64
C GLU A 90 -0.13 11.57 -2.83
N SER A 91 0.53 11.45 -3.99
CA SER A 91 -0.03 10.79 -5.17
C SER A 91 -0.37 9.32 -4.89
N TYR A 92 0.55 8.57 -4.26
CA TYR A 92 0.31 7.17 -3.92
C TYR A 92 -0.67 6.98 -2.76
N LYS A 93 -0.75 7.93 -1.82
CA LYS A 93 -1.82 7.95 -0.81
C LYS A 93 -3.18 8.03 -1.49
N ASN A 94 -3.36 8.98 -2.40
CA ASN A 94 -4.61 9.13 -3.16
C ASN A 94 -4.90 7.89 -4.02
N LEU A 95 -3.87 7.31 -4.64
CA LEU A 95 -4.02 6.06 -5.40
C LEU A 95 -4.44 4.89 -4.52
N SER A 96 -3.82 4.71 -3.35
CA SER A 96 -4.17 3.63 -2.42
C SER A 96 -5.62 3.75 -1.93
N LEU A 97 -6.10 4.95 -1.63
CA LEU A 97 -7.48 5.22 -1.22
C LEU A 97 -8.45 4.86 -2.35
N ARG A 98 -8.12 5.24 -3.58
CA ARG A 98 -8.91 4.91 -4.76
C ARG A 98 -8.96 3.40 -5.00
N LEU A 99 -7.82 2.73 -4.98
CA LEU A 99 -7.75 1.27 -5.17
C LEU A 99 -8.50 0.52 -4.06
N HIS A 100 -8.44 0.99 -2.80
CA HIS A 100 -9.25 0.41 -1.71
C HIS A 100 -10.76 0.48 -2.04
N GLN A 101 -11.23 1.63 -2.53
CA GLN A 101 -12.62 1.80 -2.93
C GLN A 101 -12.97 0.88 -4.11
N GLU A 102 -12.15 0.87 -5.16
CA GLU A 102 -12.38 0.05 -6.36
C GLU A 102 -12.39 -1.46 -6.01
N LEU A 103 -11.46 -1.94 -5.18
CA LEU A 103 -11.45 -3.32 -4.68
C LEU A 103 -12.68 -3.63 -3.82
N SER A 104 -13.10 -2.70 -2.96
CA SER A 104 -14.30 -2.86 -2.15
C SER A 104 -15.57 -2.96 -3.00
N GLU A 105 -15.63 -2.23 -4.10
CA GLU A 105 -16.71 -2.34 -5.08
C GLU A 105 -16.63 -3.64 -5.87
N LEU A 106 -15.43 -4.06 -6.29
CA LEU A 106 -15.20 -5.31 -7.00
C LEU A 106 -15.62 -6.51 -6.14
N ARG A 107 -15.24 -6.52 -4.86
CA ARG A 107 -15.62 -7.53 -3.88
C ARG A 107 -17.14 -7.74 -3.80
N LYS A 108 -17.94 -6.68 -3.94
CA LYS A 108 -19.42 -6.73 -3.91
C LYS A 108 -20.03 -7.27 -5.22
N LYS A 109 -19.28 -7.25 -6.33
CA LYS A 109 -19.71 -7.76 -7.64
C LYS A 109 -19.40 -9.27 -7.76
N ILE A 110 -18.31 -9.71 -7.12
CA ILE A 110 -18.01 -11.12 -6.81
C ILE A 110 -19.01 -11.63 -5.75
#